data_AF-A0A5D4RYA4-F1
#
_entry.id   AF-A0A5D4RYA4-F1
#
_cell.length_a   1.000
_cell.length_b   1.000
_cell.length_c   1.000
_cell.angle_alpha   90.00
_cell.angle_beta   90.00
_cell.angle_gamma   90.00
#
_symmetry.space_group_name_H-M   'P 1'
#
loop_
_entity.id
_entity.type
_entity.pdbx_description
1 polymer ?
#
loop_
_entity_poly.entity_id
_entity_poly.type
_entity_poly.pdbx_seq_one_letter_code
_entity_poly.pdbx_strand_id
1 'polypeptide(L)'
;MNQISKEALEFLDEAIKGFNLNSNLTTYRSEDESFIALRCGFREDCIAIYELGSPVGNFTQQLVGQHKVLVDYEEVDKVRKMKEMILMQTDKVSKMINSNIDEEQKYNVGYLKALEEVLKLVTEVNFN
;
A
#
# COMPACT_ATOMS: atom_id res chain seq x y z
N MET A 1 24.05 -7.01 9.85
CA MET A 1 23.69 -5.70 9.28
C MET A 1 24.75 -5.40 8.23
N ASN A 2 24.44 -5.54 6.94
CA ASN A 2 25.43 -5.26 5.90
C ASN A 2 25.65 -3.75 5.85
N GLN A 3 26.89 -3.33 6.07
CA GLN A 3 27.27 -1.93 5.97
C GLN A 3 27.26 -1.55 4.48
N ILE A 4 26.53 -0.50 4.14
CA ILE A 4 26.49 0.01 2.76
C ILE A 4 27.83 0.69 2.49
N SER A 5 28.50 0.28 1.41
CA SER A 5 29.79 0.82 0.99
C SER A 5 29.64 2.22 0.38
N LYS A 6 30.72 2.98 0.33
CA LYS A 6 30.72 4.33 -0.27
C LYS A 6 30.48 4.24 -1.78
N GLU A 7 31.08 3.22 -2.39
CA GLU A 7 30.99 2.88 -3.80
C GLU A 7 29.54 2.60 -4.21
N ALA A 8 28.78 1.88 -3.36
CA ALA A 8 27.36 1.63 -3.61
C ALA A 8 26.50 2.92 -3.54
N LEU A 9 26.87 3.88 -2.69
CA LEU A 9 26.18 5.18 -2.62
C LEU A 9 26.53 6.07 -3.83
N GLU A 10 27.79 6.05 -4.27
CA GLU A 10 28.21 6.76 -5.48
C GLU A 10 27.50 6.18 -6.72
N PHE A 11 27.38 4.85 -6.80
CA PHE A 11 26.61 4.19 -7.85
C PHE A 11 25.11 4.48 -7.76
N LEU A 12 24.54 4.66 -6.57
CA LEU A 12 23.15 5.08 -6.42
C LEU A 12 22.91 6.43 -7.11
N ASP A 13 23.78 7.42 -6.88
CA ASP A 13 23.68 8.74 -7.50
C ASP A 13 23.81 8.68 -9.04
N GLU A 14 24.67 7.80 -9.54
CA GLU A 14 24.82 7.51 -10.97
C GLU A 14 23.54 6.90 -11.55
N ALA A 15 23.00 5.86 -10.90
CA ALA A 15 21.78 5.19 -11.32
C ALA A 15 20.57 6.15 -11.31
N ILE A 16 20.46 7.03 -10.32
CA ILE A 16 19.42 8.06 -10.26
C ILE A 16 19.47 8.95 -11.52
N LYS A 17 20.67 9.39 -11.93
CA LYS A 17 20.83 10.18 -13.15
C LYS A 17 20.43 9.37 -14.39
N GLY A 18 20.86 8.13 -14.49
CA GLY A 18 20.51 7.23 -15.60
C GLY A 18 18.99 7.03 -15.75
N PHE A 19 18.30 6.77 -14.64
CA PHE A 19 16.86 6.59 -14.60
C PHE A 19 16.05 7.88 -14.83
N ASN A 20 16.63 9.05 -14.55
CA ASN A 20 16.00 10.33 -14.84
C ASN A 20 16.22 10.78 -16.29
N LEU A 21 17.34 10.39 -16.91
CA LEU A 21 17.61 10.61 -18.34
C LEU A 21 16.69 9.77 -19.23
N ASN A 22 16.39 8.53 -18.82
CA ASN A 22 15.46 7.65 -19.52
C ASN A 22 14.47 7.01 -18.54
N SER A 23 13.24 7.52 -18.55
CA SER A 23 12.16 7.02 -17.69
C SER A 23 11.86 5.54 -17.94
N ASN A 24 11.99 5.04 -19.16
CA ASN A 24 11.63 3.65 -19.49
C ASN A 24 12.71 2.65 -19.07
N LEU A 25 13.84 3.13 -18.55
CA LEU A 25 14.93 2.27 -18.12
C LEU A 25 14.56 1.60 -16.78
N THR A 26 14.50 0.27 -16.77
CA THR A 26 14.19 -0.52 -15.57
C THR A 26 15.43 -1.04 -14.86
N THR A 27 16.57 -1.12 -15.56
CA THR A 27 17.85 -1.62 -15.06
C THR A 27 18.97 -0.68 -15.48
N TYR A 28 19.85 -0.35 -14.55
CA TYR A 28 21.07 0.43 -14.79
C TYR A 28 22.28 -0.37 -14.28
N ARG A 29 23.38 -0.37 -15.04
CA ARG A 29 24.63 -1.07 -14.67
C ARG A 29 25.77 -0.08 -14.64
N SER A 30 26.69 -0.26 -13.71
CA SER A 30 27.93 0.52 -13.68
C SER A 30 28.81 0.16 -14.88
N GLU A 31 29.69 1.08 -15.29
CA GLU A 31 30.59 0.88 -16.43
C GLU A 31 31.56 -0.30 -16.24
N ASP A 32 31.95 -0.57 -15.00
CA ASP A 32 32.81 -1.68 -14.60
C ASP A 32 32.03 -3.00 -14.35
N GLU A 33 30.71 -2.98 -14.55
CA GLU A 33 29.76 -4.08 -14.31
C GLU A 33 29.78 -4.66 -12.89
N SER A 34 30.33 -3.94 -11.92
CA SER A 34 30.37 -4.36 -10.51
C SER A 34 29.02 -4.20 -9.81
N PHE A 35 28.21 -3.21 -10.22
CA PHE A 35 26.91 -2.93 -9.63
C PHE A 35 25.76 -2.95 -10.65
N ILE A 36 24.58 -3.33 -10.14
CA ILE A 36 23.31 -3.31 -10.86
C ILE A 36 22.28 -2.60 -10.00
N ALA A 37 21.63 -1.58 -10.56
CA ALA A 37 20.49 -0.90 -9.98
C ALA A 37 19.21 -1.30 -10.71
N LEU A 38 18.17 -1.62 -9.96
CA LEU A 38 16.85 -1.96 -10.48
C LEU A 38 15.82 -0.94 -10.00
N ARG A 39 15.00 -0.42 -10.90
CA ARG A 39 13.77 0.30 -10.54
C ARG A 39 12.80 -0.70 -9.92
N CYS A 40 12.23 -0.32 -8.78
CA CYS A 40 11.29 -1.15 -8.04
C CYS A 40 10.31 -0.30 -7.22
N GLY A 41 9.39 -0.96 -6.52
CA GLY A 41 8.34 -0.29 -5.74
C GLY A 41 7.06 -0.06 -6.54
N PHE A 42 5.94 0.12 -5.84
CA PHE A 42 4.61 0.24 -6.44
C PHE A 42 4.49 1.43 -7.41
N ARG A 43 5.26 2.51 -7.18
CA ARG A 43 5.32 3.67 -8.06
C ARG A 43 6.60 3.74 -8.90
N GLU A 44 7.41 2.69 -8.86
CA GLU A 44 8.75 2.65 -9.44
C GLU A 44 9.64 3.80 -8.96
N ASP A 45 9.42 4.21 -7.71
CA ASP A 45 10.09 5.31 -7.01
C ASP A 45 11.27 4.83 -6.14
N CYS A 46 11.46 3.52 -6.05
CA CYS A 46 12.53 2.89 -5.28
C CYS A 46 13.62 2.32 -6.20
N ILE A 47 14.85 2.26 -5.70
CA ILE A 47 15.99 1.66 -6.39
C ILE A 47 16.58 0.58 -5.50
N ALA A 48 16.69 -0.63 -6.02
CA ALA A 48 17.42 -1.73 -5.38
C ALA A 48 18.81 -1.86 -6.02
N ILE A 49 19.87 -1.88 -5.20
CA ILE A 49 21.26 -2.03 -5.66
C ILE A 49 21.78 -3.41 -5.31
N TYR A 50 22.47 -4.02 -6.27
CA TYR A 50 23.15 -5.30 -6.17
C TYR A 50 24.63 -5.12 -6.55
N GLU A 51 25.53 -5.72 -5.77
CA GLU A 51 26.96 -5.82 -6.06
C GLU A 51 27.27 -7.26 -6.48
N LEU A 52 27.68 -7.48 -7.73
CA LEU A 52 27.95 -8.82 -8.29
C LEU A 52 26.81 -9.85 -8.03
N GLY A 53 25.56 -9.38 -7.97
CA GLY A 53 24.37 -10.18 -7.68
C GLY A 53 24.00 -10.32 -6.19
N SER A 54 24.81 -9.78 -5.27
CA SER A 54 24.49 -9.72 -3.84
C SER A 54 23.69 -8.45 -3.52
N PRO A 55 22.55 -8.53 -2.81
CA PRO A 55 21.77 -7.35 -2.48
C PRO A 55 22.53 -6.46 -1.49
N VAL A 56 22.76 -5.21 -1.87
CA VAL A 56 23.38 -4.18 -1.00
C VAL A 56 22.29 -3.48 -0.19
N GLY A 57 21.22 -3.06 -0.85
CA GLY A 57 20.15 -2.31 -0.21
C GLY A 57 19.02 -1.93 -1.16
N ASN A 58 17.90 -1.53 -0.55
CA ASN A 58 16.77 -0.96 -1.25
C ASN A 58 16.53 0.46 -0.74
N PHE A 59 16.56 1.42 -1.64
CA PHE A 59 16.49 2.85 -1.35
C PHE A 59 15.15 3.38 -1.85
N THR A 60 14.31 3.83 -0.92
CA THR A 60 12.97 4.34 -1.20
C THR A 60 13.00 5.80 -1.63
N GLN A 61 12.03 6.23 -2.44
CA GLN A 61 11.83 7.64 -2.82
C GLN A 61 13.05 8.29 -3.51
N GLN A 62 13.81 7.52 -4.28
CA GLN A 62 14.98 8.01 -5.02
C GLN A 62 14.62 8.55 -6.40
N LEU A 63 13.41 8.24 -6.89
CA LEU A 63 12.95 8.62 -8.21
C LEU A 63 11.56 9.26 -8.13
N VAL A 64 11.27 10.14 -9.09
CA VAL A 64 9.91 10.66 -9.26
C VAL A 64 9.02 9.49 -9.71
N GLY A 65 7.98 9.19 -8.94
CA GLY A 65 7.07 8.08 -9.22
C GLY A 65 6.45 8.21 -10.61
N GLN A 66 6.52 7.15 -11.41
CA GLN A 66 6.13 7.19 -12.83
C GLN A 66 4.65 6.91 -13.05
N HIS A 67 4.01 6.18 -12.12
CA HIS A 67 2.62 5.79 -12.27
C HIS A 67 1.69 6.96 -11.97
N LYS A 68 1.04 7.49 -13.02
CA LYS A 68 -0.20 8.26 -12.86
C LYS A 68 -1.25 7.31 -12.34
N VAL A 69 -1.70 7.53 -11.11
CA VAL A 69 -2.88 6.82 -10.60
C VAL A 69 -4.09 7.34 -11.37
N LEU A 70 -4.62 6.53 -12.28
CA LEU A 70 -5.92 6.78 -12.89
C LEU A 70 -6.98 6.40 -11.85
N VAL A 71 -7.57 7.41 -11.23
CA VAL A 71 -8.67 7.22 -10.29
C VAL A 71 -9.96 7.25 -11.10
N ASP A 72 -10.68 6.12 -11.13
CA ASP A 72 -12.06 6.12 -11.59
C ASP A 72 -12.96 6.71 -10.50
N TYR A 73 -13.33 7.97 -10.68
CA TYR A 73 -14.19 8.67 -9.72
C TYR A 73 -15.58 8.04 -9.59
N GLU A 74 -16.09 7.32 -10.60
CA GLU A 74 -17.37 6.62 -10.51
C GLU A 74 -17.26 5.43 -9.54
N GLU A 75 -16.16 4.69 -9.57
CA GLU A 75 -15.90 3.61 -8.61
C GLU A 75 -15.71 4.15 -7.20
N VAL A 76 -14.97 5.25 -7.03
CA VAL A 76 -14.80 5.91 -5.73
C VAL A 76 -16.15 6.33 -5.15
N ASP A 77 -17.03 6.92 -5.97
CA ASP A 77 -18.37 7.31 -5.52
C ASP A 77 -19.27 6.12 -5.18
N LYS A 78 -19.17 4.99 -5.91
CA LYS A 78 -19.87 3.74 -5.56
C LYS A 78 -19.41 3.22 -4.21
N VAL A 79 -18.09 3.17 -3.98
CA VAL A 79 -17.52 2.73 -2.71
C VAL A 79 -17.91 3.67 -1.56
N ARG A 80 -17.92 4.99 -1.80
CA ARG A 80 -18.36 6.00 -0.82
C ARG A 80 -19.82 5.79 -0.42
N LYS A 81 -20.73 5.63 -1.38
CA LYS A 81 -22.16 5.35 -1.12
C LYS A 81 -22.34 4.03 -0.37
N MET A 82 -21.57 3.00 -0.73
CA MET A 82 -21.61 1.71 -0.05
C MET A 82 -21.14 1.82 1.41
N LYS A 83 -20.09 2.60 1.68
CA LYS A 83 -19.61 2.90 3.03
C LYS A 83 -20.68 3.63 3.86
N GLU A 84 -21.34 4.64 3.29
CA GLU A 84 -22.43 5.37 3.95
C GLU A 84 -23.61 4.44 4.29
N MET A 85 -24.00 3.58 3.35
CA MET A 85 -25.04 2.57 3.59
C MET A 85 -24.66 1.59 4.71
N ILE A 86 -23.42 1.11 4.72
CA ILE A 86 -22.90 0.21 5.75
C ILE A 86 -22.95 0.89 7.11
N LEU A 87 -22.45 2.13 7.22
CA LEU A 87 -22.48 2.90 8.47
C LEU A 87 -23.90 3.10 8.99
N MET A 88 -24.86 3.42 8.12
CA MET A 88 -26.28 3.52 8.51
C MET A 88 -26.85 2.21 9.03
N GLN A 89 -26.44 1.07 8.48
CA GLN A 89 -26.88 -0.25 8.96
C GLN A 89 -26.23 -0.59 10.30
N THR A 90 -24.94 -0.30 10.48
CA THR A 90 -24.24 -0.46 11.75
C THR A 90 -24.92 0.35 12.85
N ASP A 91 -25.23 1.62 12.62
CA ASP A 91 -25.95 2.48 13.57
C ASP A 91 -27.33 1.93 13.95
N LYS A 92 -28.05 1.34 12.99
CA LYS A 92 -29.34 0.68 13.25
C LYS A 92 -29.17 -0.55 14.12
N VAL A 93 -28.19 -1.40 13.82
CA VAL A 93 -27.87 -2.60 14.60
C VAL A 93 -27.46 -2.23 16.03
N SER A 94 -26.57 -1.25 16.22
CA SER A 94 -26.17 -0.79 17.55
C SER A 94 -27.35 -0.21 18.35
N LYS A 95 -28.28 0.51 17.71
CA LYS A 95 -29.51 0.98 18.36
C LYS A 95 -30.42 -0.17 18.78
N MET A 96 -30.58 -1.19 17.94
CA MET A 96 -31.37 -2.39 18.27
C MET A 96 -30.76 -3.18 19.43
N ILE A 97 -29.43 -3.28 19.51
CA ILE A 97 -28.73 -3.92 20.63
C ILE A 97 -28.96 -3.15 21.94
N ASN A 98 -28.98 -1.82 21.89
CA ASN A 98 -29.12 -0.97 23.08
C ASN A 98 -30.57 -0.78 23.54
N SER A 99 -31.56 -0.94 22.66
CA SER A 99 -32.97 -0.97 23.05
C SER A 99 -33.34 -2.37 23.54
N ASN A 100 -33.17 -2.62 24.85
CA ASN A 100 -33.53 -3.84 25.59
C ASN A 100 -34.43 -4.81 24.83
N ILE A 101 -33.82 -5.88 24.33
CA ILE A 101 -34.53 -7.00 23.74
C ILE A 101 -34.82 -8.01 24.86
N ASP A 102 -36.10 -8.40 25.02
CA ASP A 102 -36.56 -9.42 25.97
C ASP A 102 -35.77 -10.73 25.86
N GLU A 103 -35.65 -11.44 27.00
CA GLU A 103 -34.75 -12.59 27.18
C GLU A 103 -34.92 -13.74 26.18
N GLU A 104 -36.05 -13.84 25.47
CA GLU A 104 -36.30 -14.84 24.42
C GLU A 104 -35.45 -14.63 23.15
N GLN A 105 -34.85 -13.46 22.95
CA GLN A 105 -34.07 -13.16 21.73
C GLN A 105 -32.55 -13.06 21.98
N LYS A 106 -32.03 -13.63 23.08
CA LYS A 106 -30.58 -13.69 23.35
C LYS A 106 -29.76 -14.25 22.17
N TYR A 107 -30.34 -15.15 21.37
CA TYR A 107 -29.72 -15.69 20.14
C TYR A 107 -29.55 -14.62 19.04
N ASN A 108 -30.48 -13.68 18.92
CA ASN A 108 -30.40 -12.56 17.98
C ASN A 108 -29.35 -11.53 18.43
N VAL A 109 -29.17 -11.31 19.73
CA VAL A 109 -28.17 -10.37 20.24
C VAL A 109 -26.75 -10.83 19.91
N GLY A 110 -26.46 -12.13 20.01
CA GLY A 110 -25.16 -12.69 19.62
C GLY A 110 -24.89 -12.54 18.13
N TYR A 111 -25.89 -12.82 17.28
CA TYR A 111 -25.79 -12.65 15.84
C TYR A 111 -25.60 -11.17 15.44
N LEU A 112 -26.35 -10.25 16.06
CA LEU A 112 -26.24 -8.81 15.81
C LEU A 112 -24.87 -8.25 16.22
N LYS A 113 -24.30 -8.71 17.35
CA LYS A 113 -22.93 -8.35 17.76
C LYS A 113 -21.87 -8.88 16.80
N ALA A 114 -22.02 -10.12 16.31
CA ALA A 114 -21.11 -10.65 15.30
C ALA A 114 -21.19 -9.86 13.99
N LEU A 115 -22.39 -9.44 13.59
CA LEU A 115 -22.61 -8.56 12.44
C LEU A 115 -21.97 -7.18 12.63
N GLU A 116 -22.10 -6.59 13.82
CA GLU A 116 -21.46 -5.32 14.17
C GLU A 116 -19.93 -5.40 14.05
N GLU A 117 -19.32 -6.48 14.58
CA GLU A 117 -17.87 -6.71 14.48
C GLU A 117 -17.41 -6.92 13.03
N VAL A 118 -18.14 -7.71 12.23
CA VAL A 118 -17.83 -7.90 10.80
C VAL A 118 -17.94 -6.58 10.04
N LEU A 119 -18.96 -5.77 10.31
CA LEU A 119 -19.14 -4.46 9.68
C LEU A 119 -18.03 -3.48 10.09
N LYS A 120 -17.60 -3.47 11.35
CA LYS A 120 -16.45 -2.67 11.83
C LYS A 120 -15.17 -3.06 11.11
N LEU A 121 -14.87 -4.36 11.03
CA LEU A 121 -13.70 -4.87 10.30
C LEU A 121 -13.72 -4.45 8.83
N VAL A 122 -14.87 -4.54 8.16
CA VAL A 122 -15.00 -4.07 6.76
C VAL A 122 -14.78 -2.57 6.62
N THR A 123 -15.16 -1.76 7.62
CA THR A 123 -14.90 -0.31 7.60
C THR A 123 -13.49 0.11 8.02
N GLU A 124 -12.79 -0.71 8.81
CA GLU A 124 -11.41 -0.46 9.28
C GLU A 124 -10.34 -0.94 8.30
N VAL A 125 -10.68 -1.85 7.37
CA VAL A 125 -9.86 -2.13 6.19
C VAL A 125 -9.92 -0.89 5.28
N ASN A 126 -9.18 0.14 5.68
CA ASN A 126 -8.86 1.27 4.84
C ASN A 126 -7.93 0.76 3.73
N PHE A 127 -8.40 0.95 2.50
CA PHE A 127 -7.60 1.08 1.30
C PHE A 127 -6.62 2.25 1.49
N ASN A 128 -5.51 2.00 2.17
CA ASN A 128 -4.32 2.86 2.18
C ASN A 128 -3.49 2.62 0.92
#